data_AF-A0A1T4KYE1-F1
#
_entry.id   AF-A0A1T4KYE1-F1
#
_cell.length_a   1.000
_cell.length_b   1.000
_cell.length_c   1.000
_cell.angle_alpha   90.00
_cell.angle_beta   90.00
_cell.angle_gamma   90.00
#
_symmetry.space_group_name_H-M   'P 1'
#
loop_
_entity.id
_entity.type
_entity.pdbx_description
1 polymer ?
#
loop_
_entity_poly.entity_id
_entity_poly.type
_entity_poly.pdbx_seq_one_letter_code
_entity_poly.pdbx_strand_id
1 'polypeptide(L)'
;MKSSKKEIVSAVAGCLIAVLIPLLLIAYGFQAKRYADLSREITALEKKQEELIEQNKKLVSDISLLSSTDRIEKIATDELGMHKAETEDIVRVEMNGAGK
;
A
#
# COMPACT_ATOMS: atom_id res chain seq x y z
N MET A 1 -45.56 23.74 -51.78
CA MET A 1 -44.22 23.14 -51.59
C MET A 1 -43.47 23.58 -50.31
N LYS A 2 -43.84 24.69 -49.63
CA LYS A 2 -43.20 25.12 -48.36
C LYS A 2 -43.67 24.34 -47.11
N SER A 3 -44.94 23.93 -47.03
CA SER A 3 -45.45 23.14 -45.88
C SER A 3 -44.85 21.74 -45.79
N SER A 4 -44.80 20.95 -46.87
CA SER A 4 -44.25 19.59 -46.81
C SER A 4 -42.77 19.56 -46.42
N LYS A 5 -41.97 20.57 -46.80
CA LYS A 5 -40.56 20.65 -46.36
C LYS A 5 -40.46 20.88 -44.84
N LYS A 6 -41.35 21.69 -44.26
CA LYS A 6 -41.38 21.93 -42.80
C LYS A 6 -41.75 20.65 -42.03
N GLU A 7 -42.72 19.89 -42.52
CA GLU A 7 -43.15 18.63 -41.89
C GLU A 7 -42.07 17.55 -41.94
N ILE A 8 -41.36 17.43 -43.07
CA ILE A 8 -40.23 16.51 -43.19
C ILE A 8 -39.11 16.90 -42.23
N VAL A 9 -38.80 18.20 -42.11
CA VAL A 9 -37.76 18.68 -41.17
C VAL A 9 -38.16 18.41 -39.72
N SER A 10 -39.43 18.63 -39.33
CA SER A 10 -39.88 18.32 -37.96
C SER A 10 -39.88 16.83 -37.66
N ALA A 11 -40.24 15.98 -38.62
CA ALA A 11 -40.20 14.53 -38.46
C ALA A 11 -38.76 14.02 -38.30
N VAL A 12 -37.82 14.52 -39.12
CA VAL A 12 -36.41 14.19 -39.03
C VAL A 12 -35.82 14.67 -37.70
N ALA A 13 -36.17 15.87 -37.24
CA ALA A 13 -35.74 16.38 -35.93
C ALA A 13 -36.25 15.50 -34.77
N GLY A 14 -37.51 15.06 -34.82
CA GLY A 14 -38.08 14.12 -33.85
C GLY A 14 -37.35 12.78 -33.82
N CYS A 15 -37.05 12.19 -34.98
CA CYS A 15 -36.27 10.96 -35.08
C CYS A 15 -34.84 11.13 -34.55
N LEU A 16 -34.19 12.27 -34.84
CA LEU A 16 -32.86 12.59 -34.33
C LEU A 16 -32.84 12.63 -32.80
N ILE A 17 -33.82 13.30 -32.18
CA ILE A 17 -33.93 13.36 -30.71
C ILE A 17 -34.22 11.97 -30.13
N ALA A 18 -35.10 11.20 -30.77
CA ALA A 18 -35.45 9.85 -30.34
C ALA A 18 -34.24 8.89 -30.35
N VAL A 19 -33.27 9.11 -31.26
CA VAL A 19 -32.02 8.33 -31.31
C VAL A 19 -30.96 8.92 -30.36
N LEU A 20 -30.94 10.23 -30.17
CA LEU A 20 -29.95 10.89 -29.30
C LEU A 20 -30.04 10.43 -27.84
N ILE A 21 -31.26 10.29 -27.32
CA ILE A 21 -31.52 9.88 -25.94
C ILE A 21 -30.91 8.50 -25.62
N PRO A 22 -31.22 7.40 -26.35
CA PRO A 22 -30.62 6.10 -26.09
C PRO A 22 -29.11 6.10 -26.31
N LEU A 23 -28.59 6.89 -27.26
CA LEU A 23 -27.16 7.01 -27.50
C LEU A 23 -26.42 7.64 -26.31
N LEU A 24 -27.01 8.68 -25.71
CA LEU A 24 -26.48 9.31 -24.50
C LEU A 24 -26.52 8.36 -23.29
N LEU A 25 -27.58 7.56 -23.15
CA LEU A 25 -27.66 6.57 -22.08
C LEU A 25 -26.58 5.47 -22.20
N ILE A 26 -26.34 4.99 -23.42
CA ILE A 26 -25.26 4.02 -23.70
C ILE A 26 -23.90 4.63 -23.38
N ALA A 27 -23.66 5.88 -23.83
CA ALA A 27 -22.41 6.59 -23.55
C ALA A 27 -22.19 6.78 -22.04
N TYR A 28 -23.25 7.15 -21.30
CA TYR A 28 -23.19 7.29 -19.85
C TYR A 28 -22.87 5.96 -19.15
N GLY A 29 -23.53 4.87 -19.55
CA GLY A 29 -23.25 3.54 -19.00
C GLY A 29 -21.80 3.10 -19.23
N PHE A 30 -21.25 3.36 -20.43
CA PHE A 30 -19.85 3.06 -20.73
C PHE A 30 -18.88 3.91 -19.90
N GLN A 31 -19.20 5.18 -19.73
CA GLN A 31 -18.41 6.10 -18.90
C GLN A 31 -18.43 5.64 -17.44
N ALA A 32 -19.61 5.32 -16.88
CA ALA A 32 -19.75 4.83 -15.51
C ALA A 32 -18.95 3.55 -15.26
N LYS A 33 -18.97 2.60 -16.19
CA LYS A 33 -18.14 1.38 -16.10
C LYS A 33 -16.66 1.71 -16.05
N ARG A 34 -16.17 2.56 -16.97
CA ARG A 34 -14.75 2.96 -17.00
C ARG A 34 -14.32 3.65 -15.71
N TYR A 35 -15.17 4.53 -15.16
CA TYR A 35 -14.90 5.17 -13.87
C TYR A 35 -14.88 4.16 -12.72
N ALA A 36 -15.79 3.21 -12.69
CA ALA A 36 -15.82 2.17 -11.67
C ALA A 36 -14.57 1.27 -11.72
N ASP A 37 -14.15 0.87 -12.93
CA ASP A 37 -12.95 0.05 -13.12
C ASP A 37 -11.69 0.83 -12.70
N LEU A 38 -11.58 2.10 -13.12
CA LEU A 38 -10.45 2.95 -12.74
C LEU A 38 -10.41 3.22 -11.23
N SER A 39 -11.55 3.49 -10.60
CA SER A 39 -11.62 3.71 -9.16
C SER A 39 -11.19 2.46 -8.37
N ARG A 40 -11.55 1.26 -8.84
CA ARG A 40 -11.12 0.00 -8.23
C ARG A 40 -9.60 -0.18 -8.32
N GLU A 41 -9.01 0.16 -9.46
CA GLU A 41 -7.57 0.09 -9.67
C GLU A 41 -6.83 1.06 -8.74
N ILE A 42 -7.31 2.29 -8.60
CA ILE A 42 -6.75 3.27 -7.66
C ILE A 42 -6.79 2.74 -6.22
N THR A 43 -7.95 2.27 -5.76
CA THR A 43 -8.07 1.72 -4.39
C THR A 43 -7.18 0.49 -4.17
N ALA A 44 -7.02 -0.37 -5.17
CA ALA A 44 -6.11 -1.50 -5.09
C ALA A 44 -4.64 -1.06 -4.98
N LEU A 45 -4.25 -0.03 -5.74
CA LEU A 45 -2.91 0.55 -5.69
C LEU A 45 -2.64 1.24 -4.36
N GLU A 46 -3.60 2.01 -3.83
CA GLU A 46 -3.50 2.65 -2.52
C GLU A 46 -3.27 1.62 -1.40
N LYS A 47 -4.05 0.54 -1.40
CA LYS A 47 -3.89 -0.55 -0.43
C LYS A 47 -2.52 -1.20 -0.54
N LYS A 48 -2.03 -1.42 -1.75
CA LYS A 48 -0.69 -1.98 -1.97
C LYS A 48 0.41 -1.03 -1.50
N GLN A 49 0.23 0.27 -1.70
CA GLN A 49 1.17 1.28 -1.20
C GLN A 49 1.23 1.28 0.33
N GLU A 50 0.09 1.21 1.00
CA GLU A 50 0.03 1.12 2.46
C GLU A 50 0.76 -0.11 2.99
N GLU A 51 0.50 -1.28 2.39
CA GLU A 51 1.18 -2.53 2.74
C GLU A 51 2.71 -2.43 2.56
N LEU A 52 3.16 -1.85 1.45
CA LEU A 52 4.60 -1.65 1.19
C LEU A 52 5.24 -0.67 2.17
N ILE A 53 4.51 0.37 2.61
CA ILE A 53 5.01 1.31 3.63
C ILE A 53 5.15 0.58 4.97
N GLU A 54 4.19 -0.24 5.35
CA GLU A 54 4.24 -1.02 6.59
C GLU A 54 5.40 -2.03 6.57
N GLN A 55 5.57 -2.76 5.46
CA GLN A 55 6.70 -3.67 5.27
C GLN A 55 8.05 -2.95 5.36
N ASN A 56 8.18 -1.79 4.70
CA ASN A 56 9.41 -1.00 4.77
C ASN A 56 9.70 -0.50 6.19
N LYS A 57 8.69 -0.05 6.94
CA LYS A 57 8.88 0.35 8.35
C LYS A 57 9.44 -0.81 9.18
N LYS A 58 8.90 -2.02 8.99
CA LYS A 58 9.38 -3.22 9.68
C LYS A 58 10.83 -3.53 9.32
N LEU A 59 11.16 -3.55 8.03
CA LEU A 59 12.52 -3.82 7.55
C LEU A 59 13.53 -2.81 8.09
N VAL A 60 13.20 -1.51 8.08
CA VAL A 60 14.07 -0.47 8.64
C VAL A 60 14.29 -0.67 10.14
N SER A 61 13.25 -1.06 10.88
CA SER A 61 13.37 -1.39 12.31
C SER A 61 14.30 -2.58 12.53
N ASP A 62 14.12 -3.66 11.76
CA ASP A 62 14.94 -4.88 11.87
C ASP A 62 16.42 -4.59 11.53
N ILE A 63 16.66 -3.82 10.47
CA ILE A 63 18.00 -3.36 10.09
C ILE A 63 18.62 -2.51 11.21
N SER A 64 17.85 -1.59 11.81
CA SER A 64 18.35 -0.73 12.88
C SER A 64 18.74 -1.53 14.12
N LEU A 65 17.94 -2.55 14.47
CA LEU A 65 18.25 -3.46 15.57
C LEU A 65 19.53 -4.24 15.30
N LEU A 66 19.67 -4.83 14.11
CA LEU A 66 20.87 -5.58 13.73
C LEU A 66 22.11 -4.67 13.71
N SER A 67 22.02 -3.51 13.07
CA SER A 67 23.09 -2.51 13.03
C SER A 67 23.50 -2.03 14.42
N SER A 68 22.54 -1.90 15.34
CA SER A 68 22.85 -1.54 16.73
C SER A 68 23.59 -2.67 17.46
N THR A 69 23.26 -3.93 17.17
CA THR A 69 23.92 -5.11 17.76
C THR A 69 25.37 -5.19 17.28
N ASP A 70 25.59 -5.07 15.98
CA ASP A 70 26.94 -5.06 15.39
C ASP A 70 27.78 -3.91 15.98
N ARG A 71 27.17 -2.74 16.18
CA ARG A 71 27.83 -1.60 16.80
C ARG A 71 28.17 -1.83 18.26
N ILE A 72 27.28 -2.48 19.04
CA ILE A 72 27.54 -2.84 20.44
C ILE A 72 28.70 -3.84 20.52
N GLU A 73 28.70 -4.87 19.68
CA GLU A 73 29.78 -5.86 19.61
C GLU A 73 31.10 -5.19 19.31
N LYS A 74 31.12 -4.28 18.32
CA LYS A 74 32.33 -3.54 17.97
C LYS A 74 32.86 -2.68 19.11
N ILE A 75 32.01 -1.96 19.83
CA ILE A 75 32.43 -1.16 21.01
C ILE A 75 32.95 -2.09 22.11
N ALA A 76 32.26 -3.20 22.38
CA ALA A 76 32.65 -4.16 23.39
C ALA A 76 34.05 -4.74 23.10
N THR A 77 34.31 -5.16 21.86
CA THR A 77 35.58 -5.76 21.48
C THR A 77 36.69 -4.72 21.27
N ASP A 78 36.45 -3.66 20.50
CA ASP A 78 37.50 -2.73 20.08
C ASP A 78 37.84 -1.69 21.16
N GLU A 79 36.84 -1.18 21.89
CA GLU A 79 37.05 -0.10 22.87
C GLU A 79 37.17 -0.62 24.31
N LEU A 80 36.36 -1.62 24.67
CA LEU A 80 36.31 -2.16 26.03
C LEU A 80 37.19 -3.41 26.22
N GLY A 81 37.78 -3.95 25.14
CA GLY A 81 38.61 -5.16 25.19
C GLY A 81 37.85 -6.41 25.65
N MET A 82 36.51 -6.39 25.58
CA MET A 82 35.68 -7.51 25.96
C MET A 82 35.78 -8.62 24.92
N HIS A 83 35.89 -9.85 25.41
CA HIS A 83 35.85 -11.06 24.63
C HIS A 83 34.77 -12.00 25.16
N LYS A 84 34.43 -13.03 24.40
CA LYS A 84 33.60 -14.11 24.93
C LYS A 84 34.33 -14.75 26.11
N ALA A 85 33.62 -14.90 27.23
CA ALA A 85 34.14 -15.52 28.43
C ALA A 85 34.47 -16.99 28.16
N GLU A 86 35.71 -17.38 28.44
CA GLU A 86 36.13 -18.77 28.43
C GLU A 86 35.75 -19.43 29.76
N THR A 87 35.83 -20.77 29.83
CA THR A 87 35.41 -21.53 31.03
C THR A 87 36.17 -21.09 32.29
N GLU A 88 37.40 -20.60 32.11
CA GLU A 88 38.26 -20.05 33.16
C GLU A 88 37.82 -18.67 33.68
N ASP A 89 37.09 -17.89 32.88
CA ASP A 89 36.57 -16.57 33.25
C ASP A 89 35.26 -16.65 34.05
N ILE A 90 34.66 -17.84 34.17
CA ILE A 90 33.34 -18.04 34.77
C ILE A 90 33.46 -18.42 36.25
N VAL A 91 33.24 -17.44 37.13
CA VAL A 91 33.12 -17.70 38.57
C VAL A 91 31.66 -18.02 38.92
N ARG A 92 31.39 -19.28 39.30
CA ARG A 92 30.07 -19.72 39.76
C ARG A 92 29.98 -19.58 41.28
N VAL A 93 29.15 -18.64 41.74
CA VAL A 93 28.86 -18.47 43.17
C VAL A 93 27.57 -19.22 43.51
N GLU A 94 27.68 -20.25 44.35
CA GLU A 94 26.51 -20.92 44.93
C GLU A 94 26.19 -20.29 46.28
N MET A 95 25.01 -19.66 46.39
CA MET A 95 24.52 -19.15 47.66
C MET A 95 23.95 -20.33 48.46
N ASN A 96 24.75 -20.86 49.39
CA ASN A 96 24.24 -21.81 50.37
C ASN A 96 23.30 -21.06 51.33
N GLY A 97 22.03 -21.43 51.26
CA GLY A 97 20.99 -20.95 52.16
C GLY A 97 21.41 -21.10 53.63
N ALA A 98 21.38 -19.96 54.30
CA ALA A 98 21.46 -19.72 55.74
C ALA A 98 21.23 -20.93 56.64
N GLY A 99 22.24 -21.27 57.43
CA GLY A 99 22.09 -22.15 58.57
C GLY A 99 21.31 -21.46 59.71
N LYS A 100 20.36 -22.22 60.26
CA LYS A 100 19.67 -22.11 61.56
C LYS A 100 18.67 -20.97 61.77
#